data_AF-A0A2W0EK77-F1
#
_entry.id   AF-A0A2W0EK77-F1
#
_cell.length_a   1.000
_cell.length_b   1.000
_cell.length_c   1.000
_cell.angle_alpha   90.00
_cell.angle_beta   90.00
_cell.angle_gamma   90.00
#
_symmetry.space_group_name_H-M   'P 1'
#
loop_
_entity.id
_entity.type
_entity.pdbx_description
1 polymer ?
#
loop_
_entity_poly.entity_id
_entity_poly.type
_entity_poly.pdbx_seq_one_letter_code
_entity_poly.pdbx_strand_id
1 'polypeptide(L)'
;LLHILHDGKRLKVWENWLAAMGREDVDAGQGLEFSTLDQVIHTALAGGGLAVIDRQMIEKELANGSLLPITPVEVVGPYGYWLDIANDKQGLSKVRLFTEWLGLVSKP
;
A
#
# COMPACT_ATOMS: atom_id res chain seq x y z
N LEU A 1 2.50 -6.95 14.52
CA LEU A 1 2.36 -6.58 13.09
C LEU A 1 1.63 -5.24 13.03
N LEU A 2 1.92 -4.40 12.04
CA LEU A 2 1.23 -3.12 11.83
C LEU A 2 0.17 -3.32 10.74
N HIS A 3 -1.07 -2.96 11.03
CA HIS A 3 -2.25 -3.17 10.20
C HIS A 3 -2.85 -1.85 9.74
N ILE A 4 -3.28 -1.80 8.49
CA ILE A 4 -4.06 -0.68 7.95
C ILE A 4 -5.55 -1.03 7.96
N LEU A 5 -6.36 -0.06 8.36
CA LEU A 5 -7.82 -0.09 8.31
C LEU A 5 -8.32 0.62 7.05
N HIS A 6 -9.41 0.11 6.50
CA HIS A 6 -10.24 0.77 5.50
C HIS A 6 -11.70 0.64 5.95
N ASP A 7 -12.40 1.77 6.07
CA ASP A 7 -13.77 1.84 6.59
C ASP A 7 -13.97 1.08 7.92
N GLY A 8 -13.00 1.21 8.82
CA GLY A 8 -13.03 0.58 10.14
C GLY A 8 -12.78 -0.94 10.15
N LYS A 9 -12.36 -1.52 9.02
CA LYS A 9 -12.01 -2.95 8.92
C LYS A 9 -10.56 -3.11 8.52
N ARG A 10 -9.89 -4.13 9.06
CA ARG A 10 -8.53 -4.48 8.65
C ARG A 10 -8.51 -4.88 7.18
N LEU A 11 -7.60 -4.28 6.42
CA LEU A 11 -7.22 -4.81 5.13
C LEU A 11 -6.45 -6.10 5.32
N LYS A 12 -6.72 -7.10 4.49
CA LYS A 12 -6.12 -8.44 4.59
C LYS A 12 -4.69 -8.50 4.04
N VAL A 13 -3.91 -7.43 4.21
CA VAL A 13 -2.57 -7.30 3.63
C VAL A 13 -1.60 -8.35 4.18
N TRP A 14 -1.71 -8.66 5.48
CA TRP A 14 -0.88 -9.67 6.13
C TRP A 14 -1.28 -11.09 5.73
N GLU A 15 -2.58 -11.39 5.73
CA GLU A 15 -3.10 -12.69 5.33
C GLU A 15 -2.76 -12.99 3.87
N ASN A 16 -2.92 -12.01 2.98
CA ASN A 16 -2.57 -12.15 1.57
C ASN A 16 -1.06 -12.37 1.39
N TRP A 17 -0.22 -11.62 2.13
CA TRP A 17 1.22 -11.78 2.04
C TRP A 17 1.71 -13.13 2.61
N LEU A 18 1.17 -13.55 3.76
CA LEU A 18 1.50 -14.85 4.37
C LEU A 18 1.07 -16.02 3.48
N ALA A 19 -0.14 -15.95 2.89
CA ALA A 19 -0.62 -16.95 1.95
C ALA A 19 0.28 -17.03 0.71
N ALA A 20 0.71 -15.88 0.16
CA ALA A 20 1.64 -15.83 -0.96
C ALA A 20 3.04 -16.40 -0.61
N MET A 21 3.45 -16.28 0.65
CA MET A 21 4.68 -16.88 1.17
C MET A 21 4.54 -18.38 1.52
N GLY A 22 3.33 -18.94 1.45
CA GLY A 22 3.05 -20.30 1.90
C GLY A 22 3.28 -20.49 3.41
N ARG A 23 3.18 -19.42 4.21
CA ARG A 23 3.39 -19.45 5.66
C ARG A 23 2.07 -19.51 6.39
N GLU A 24 1.89 -20.58 7.16
CA GLU A 24 0.75 -20.78 8.07
C GLU A 24 1.17 -20.70 9.54
N ASP A 25 2.45 -20.48 9.81
CA ASP A 25 3.05 -20.47 11.16
C ASP A 25 2.96 -19.10 11.86
N VAL A 26 2.44 -18.08 11.17
CA VAL A 26 2.32 -16.71 11.69
C VAL A 26 0.86 -16.33 11.86
N ASP A 27 0.47 -15.98 13.09
CA ASP A 27 -0.84 -15.42 13.38
C ASP A 27 -0.90 -13.94 12.96
N ALA A 28 -1.57 -13.66 11.84
CA ALA A 28 -1.83 -12.30 11.36
C ALA A 28 -2.89 -11.54 12.18
N GLY A 29 -3.61 -12.21 13.09
CA GLY A 29 -4.70 -11.63 13.87
C GLY A 29 -4.27 -10.63 14.94
N GLN A 30 -2.97 -10.51 15.25
CA GLN A 30 -2.45 -9.63 16.30
C GLN A 30 -1.68 -8.44 15.73
N GLY A 31 -1.80 -7.28 16.37
CA GLY A 31 -1.05 -6.10 15.97
C GLY A 31 -1.69 -4.76 16.30
N LEU A 32 -0.97 -3.70 15.95
CA LEU A 32 -1.45 -2.32 16.04
C LEU A 32 -2.21 -1.96 14.77
N GLU A 33 -3.29 -1.20 14.92
CA GLU A 33 -4.18 -0.79 13.84
C GLU A 33 -4.06 0.71 13.57
N PHE A 34 -4.04 1.08 12.30
CA PHE A 34 -3.88 2.45 11.86
C PHE A 34 -4.88 2.78 10.76
N SER A 35 -5.32 4.03 10.72
CA SER A 35 -6.31 4.49 9.75
C SER A 35 -5.69 4.89 8.41
N THR A 36 -4.38 5.13 8.36
CA THR A 36 -3.67 5.52 7.14
C THR A 36 -2.35 4.77 6.98
N LEU A 37 -1.91 4.62 5.73
CA LEU A 37 -0.62 4.00 5.39
C LEU A 37 0.57 4.84 5.91
N ASP A 38 0.47 6.17 5.91
CA ASP A 38 1.49 7.04 6.50
C ASP A 38 1.74 6.72 7.98
N GLN A 39 0.69 6.50 8.78
CA GLN A 39 0.84 6.13 10.19
C GLN A 39 1.56 4.79 10.36
N VAL A 40 1.28 3.83 9.47
CA VAL A 40 1.96 2.53 9.45
C VAL A 40 3.44 2.72 9.11
N ILE A 41 3.76 3.50 8.06
CA ILE A 41 5.14 3.79 7.63
C ILE A 41 5.93 4.48 8.75
N HIS A 42 5.38 5.54 9.34
CA HIS A 42 6.02 6.26 10.45
C HIS A 42 6.28 5.36 11.66
N THR A 43 5.33 4.47 11.98
CA THR A 43 5.50 3.52 13.09
C THR A 43 6.56 2.47 12.77
N ALA A 44 6.63 1.98 11.54
CA ALA A 44 7.68 1.06 11.11
C ALA A 44 9.07 1.71 11.20
N LEU A 45 9.19 2.96 10.72
CA LEU A 45 10.43 3.75 10.82
C LEU A 45 10.85 3.99 12.28
N ALA A 46 9.90 4.16 13.19
CA ALA A 46 10.16 4.31 14.62
C ALA A 46 10.52 2.99 15.32
N GLY A 47 10.61 1.86 14.60
CA GLY A 47 10.87 0.54 15.17
C GLY A 47 9.68 -0.08 15.89
N GLY A 48 8.46 0.44 15.66
CA GLY A 48 7.23 -0.04 16.31
C GLY A 48 6.72 -1.39 15.79
N GLY A 49 7.30 -1.92 14.71
CA GLY A 49 7.02 -3.27 14.23
C GLY A 49 7.24 -3.46 12.74
N LEU A 50 6.72 -4.58 12.24
CA LEU A 50 6.75 -4.97 10.83
C LEU A 50 5.44 -4.57 10.16
N ALA A 51 5.49 -4.17 8.90
CA ALA A 51 4.34 -3.76 8.10
C ALA A 51 4.39 -4.35 6.68
N VAL A 52 3.21 -4.63 6.10
CA VAL A 52 3.04 -4.86 4.66
C VAL A 52 2.56 -3.54 4.06
N ILE A 53 3.37 -2.93 3.19
CA ILE A 53 3.18 -1.57 2.67
C ILE A 53 3.37 -1.61 1.15
N ASP A 54 2.70 -0.69 0.43
CA ASP A 54 2.97 -0.45 -0.98
C ASP A 54 4.42 0.02 -1.18
N ARG A 55 5.18 -0.72 -2.00
CA ARG A 55 6.58 -0.42 -2.28
C ARG A 55 6.78 0.99 -2.83
N GLN A 56 5.87 1.49 -3.66
CA GLN A 56 5.96 2.83 -4.24
C GLN A 56 5.93 3.94 -3.18
N MET A 57 5.26 3.70 -2.05
CA MET A 57 5.18 4.67 -0.96
C MET A 57 6.46 4.75 -0.12
N ILE A 58 7.32 3.72 -0.17
CA ILE A 58 8.52 3.61 0.66
C ILE A 58 9.82 3.59 -0.16
N GLU A 59 9.79 4.00 -1.43
CA GLU A 59 10.99 3.96 -2.30
C GLU A 59 12.16 4.77 -1.72
N LYS A 60 11.87 5.89 -1.06
CA LYS A 60 12.90 6.75 -0.45
C LYS A 60 13.55 6.07 0.75
N GLU A 61 12.74 5.43 1.59
CA GLU A 61 13.12 4.71 2.80
C GLU A 61 13.90 3.44 2.48
N LEU A 62 13.53 2.76 1.38
CA LEU A 62 14.30 1.65 0.84
C LEU A 62 15.63 2.12 0.26
N ALA A 63 15.65 3.25 -0.46
CA ALA A 63 16.86 3.78 -1.08
C ALA A 63 17.88 4.30 -0.06
N ASN A 64 17.42 4.90 1.05
CA ASN A 64 18.28 5.43 2.10
C ASN A 64 18.58 4.40 3.22
N GLY A 65 17.94 3.22 3.18
CA GLY A 65 18.14 2.14 4.14
C GLY A 65 17.46 2.35 5.50
N SER A 66 16.56 3.32 5.65
CA SER A 66 15.79 3.51 6.89
C SER A 66 14.72 2.44 7.08
N LEU A 67 14.23 1.84 5.99
CA LEU A 67 13.44 0.61 6.00
C LEU A 67 14.17 -0.48 5.23
N LEU A 68 14.09 -1.70 5.75
CA LEU A 68 14.67 -2.88 5.13
C LEU A 68 13.58 -3.91 4.83
N PRO A 69 13.56 -4.49 3.63
CA PRO A 69 12.62 -5.54 3.30
C PRO A 69 12.94 -6.80 4.13
N ILE A 70 11.92 -7.39 4.74
CA ILE A 70 12.06 -8.64 5.51
C ILE A 70 12.38 -9.81 4.58
N THR A 71 11.82 -9.77 3.37
CA THR A 71 12.01 -10.76 2.32
C THR A 71 12.03 -10.05 0.96
N PRO A 72 12.64 -10.63 -0.09
CA PRO A 72 12.58 -10.07 -1.44
C PRO A 72 11.22 -10.28 -2.14
N VAL A 73 10.25 -10.92 -1.47
CA VAL A 73 8.97 -11.26 -2.10
C VAL A 73 8.04 -10.06 -2.09
N GLU A 74 7.65 -9.67 -3.31
CA GLU A 74 6.61 -8.68 -3.57
C GLU A 74 5.34 -9.42 -3.98
N VAL A 75 4.22 -9.01 -3.40
CA VAL A 75 2.92 -9.61 -3.66
C VAL A 75 2.04 -8.53 -4.25
N VAL A 76 1.49 -8.79 -5.44
CA VAL A 76 0.46 -7.93 -6.02
C VAL A 76 -0.80 -8.12 -5.21
N GLY A 77 -1.06 -7.18 -4.30
CA GLY A 77 -2.27 -7.16 -3.49
C GLY A 77 -3.51 -6.84 -4.33
N PRO A 78 -4.72 -7.12 -3.82
CA PRO A 78 -5.97 -6.75 -4.49
C PRO A 78 -6.25 -5.25 -4.46
N TYR A 79 -5.41 -4.47 -3.77
CA TYR A 79 -5.58 -3.03 -3.57
C TYR A 79 -4.64 -2.31 -4.53
N GLY A 80 -5.17 -1.30 -5.20
CA GLY A 80 -4.41 -0.44 -6.10
C GLY A 80 -5.05 0.94 -6.18
N TYR A 81 -4.40 1.83 -6.90
CA TYR A 81 -4.89 3.18 -7.14
C TYR A 81 -5.68 3.23 -8.45
N TRP A 82 -6.86 3.83 -8.42
CA TRP A 82 -7.66 4.08 -9.62
C TRP A 82 -8.02 5.57 -9.73
N LEU A 83 -8.11 6.06 -10.96
CA LEU A 83 -8.65 7.38 -11.26
C LEU A 83 -10.15 7.25 -11.52
N ASP A 84 -10.97 7.80 -10.65
CA ASP A 84 -12.42 7.88 -10.85
C ASP A 84 -12.82 9.24 -11.44
N ILE A 85 -13.64 9.21 -12.48
CA ILE A 85 -14.08 10.40 -13.23
C ILE A 85 -15.59 10.32 -13.39
N ALA A 86 -16.29 11.24 -12.73
CA ALA A 86 -17.74 11.39 -12.86
C ALA A 86 -18.15 11.53 -14.34
N ASN A 87 -19.20 10.80 -14.74
CA ASN A 87 -19.63 10.70 -16.15
C ASN A 87 -19.87 12.08 -16.80
N ASP A 88 -20.42 13.04 -16.06
CA ASP A 88 -20.69 14.40 -16.51
C ASP A 88 -19.41 15.23 -16.79
N LYS A 89 -18.26 14.80 -16.28
CA LYS A 89 -16.97 15.49 -16.39
C LYS A 89 -16.03 14.89 -17.44
N GLN A 90 -16.32 13.70 -17.97
CA GLN A 90 -15.46 13.01 -18.94
C GLN A 90 -15.23 13.80 -20.23
N GLY A 91 -16.20 14.63 -20.64
CA GLY A 91 -16.11 15.46 -21.86
C GLY A 91 -15.33 16.76 -21.71
N LEU A 92 -14.90 17.14 -20.50
CA LEU A 92 -14.18 18.39 -20.28
C LEU A 92 -12.74 18.27 -20.76
N SER A 93 -12.30 19.19 -21.62
CA SER A 93 -10.94 19.16 -22.19
C SER A 93 -9.83 19.10 -21.13
N LYS A 94 -10.02 19.79 -19.99
CA LYS A 94 -9.08 19.76 -18.86
C LYS A 94 -8.99 18.39 -18.18
N VAL A 95 -10.10 17.65 -18.10
CA VAL A 95 -10.13 16.31 -17.50
C VAL A 95 -9.42 15.34 -18.43
N ARG A 96 -9.72 15.40 -19.74
CA ARG A 96 -9.04 14.57 -20.74
C ARG A 96 -7.53 14.78 -20.74
N LEU A 97 -7.08 16.03 -20.78
CA LEU A 97 -5.65 16.36 -20.75
C LEU A 97 -4.96 15.85 -19.48
N PHE A 98 -5.63 15.97 -18.33
CA PHE A 98 -5.09 15.46 -17.07
C PHE A 98 -5.02 13.92 -17.05
N THR A 99 -6.05 13.22 -17.51
CA THR A 99 -6.05 11.75 -17.61
C THR A 99 -4.99 11.23 -18.57
N GLU A 100 -4.84 11.88 -19.73
CA GLU A 100 -3.79 11.57 -20.71
C GLU A 100 -2.41 11.78 -20.10
N TRP A 101 -2.18 12.93 -19.45
CA TRP A 101 -0.93 13.20 -18.75
C TRP A 101 -0.66 12.17 -17.63
N LEU A 102 -1.68 11.84 -16.83
CA LEU A 102 -1.55 10.91 -15.73
C LEU A 102 -1.12 9.52 -16.24
N GLY A 103 -1.73 9.05 -17.33
CA GLY A 103 -1.36 7.78 -17.97
C GLY A 103 0.07 7.77 -18.53
N LEU A 104 0.67 8.93 -18.84
CA LEU A 104 2.07 9.03 -19.25
C LEU A 104 3.03 9.01 -18.05
N VAL A 105 2.61 9.49 -16.89
CA VAL A 105 3.50 9.63 -15.70
C VAL A 105 3.31 8.53 -14.67
N SER A 106 2.16 7.87 -14.61
CA SER A 106 1.90 6.77 -13.69
C SER A 106 2.61 5.50 -14.17
N LYS A 107 3.52 4.96 -13.37
CA LYS A 107 4.07 3.62 -13.57
C LYS A 107 3.11 2.61 -12.93
N PRO A 108 2.62 1.60 -13.67
CA PRO A 108 1.78 0.55 -13.11
C PRO A 108 2.55 -0.31 -12.09
#